data_AF-A0A8J6ZGL6-F1
#
_entry.id   AF-A0A8J6ZGL6-F1
#
_cell.length_a   1.000
_cell.length_b   1.000
_cell.length_c   1.000
_cell.angle_alpha   90.00
_cell.angle_beta   90.00
_cell.angle_gamma   90.00
#
_symmetry.space_group_name_H-M   'P 1'
#
loop_
_entity.id
_entity.type
_entity.pdbx_description
1 polymer ?
#
loop_
_entity_poly.entity_id
_entity_poly.type
_entity_poly.pdbx_seq_one_letter_code
_entity_poly.pdbx_strand_id
1 'polypeptide(L)'
;MKKFFATLVAAGMMFANTVDAAQPVQHQNRETVYQVALLQSLAMGHFDGAITVKQLKTVGDTGIGTFEGLDGEMIVLDGVVYRANQNCRVNVVADKVTVPFSNVTFFDEDFNIDLRNVNTQAELEAKFNELVAAHGPNSFYVIKLRGTFDEIHVRSEAGQSKPYPTLVESLKATQKESAQKNIQGTVVGLYCPAFMSSLNSVGWHFHFISDDKTFGGHVLGLNLKRGTARFDKTDTFRMGLPADEDFQKLDFNRDMSKDIHSAERDSHQGGK
;
A
#
# COMPACT_ATOMS: atom_id res chain seq x y z
N MET A 1 16.74 -34.39 -80.49
CA MET A 1 16.28 -33.34 -81.44
C MET A 1 15.78 -32.15 -80.65
N LYS A 2 16.30 -30.95 -80.96
CA LYS A 2 15.86 -29.60 -80.50
C LYS A 2 16.09 -29.27 -79.00
N LYS A 3 16.55 -28.10 -78.56
CA LYS A 3 17.38 -26.98 -79.07
C LYS A 3 17.38 -25.92 -77.95
N PHE A 4 18.52 -25.25 -77.71
CA PHE A 4 18.72 -23.87 -77.16
C PHE A 4 18.58 -23.65 -75.63
N PHE A 5 19.66 -23.20 -74.93
CA PHE A 5 20.08 -21.80 -74.61
C PHE A 5 19.05 -21.11 -73.66
N ALA A 6 19.37 -20.39 -72.58
CA ALA A 6 20.58 -19.76 -72.09
C ALA A 6 20.38 -19.25 -70.64
N THR A 7 21.48 -18.85 -70.01
CA THR A 7 21.60 -17.81 -68.95
C THR A 7 21.10 -18.15 -67.54
N LEU A 8 22.02 -18.23 -66.58
CA LEU A 8 21.73 -17.85 -65.20
C LEU A 8 22.75 -16.81 -64.72
N VAL A 9 22.18 -15.71 -64.23
CA VAL A 9 22.80 -14.51 -63.69
C VAL A 9 23.35 -14.81 -62.29
N ALA A 10 24.50 -14.21 -61.98
CA ALA A 10 25.14 -14.25 -60.67
C ALA A 10 24.29 -13.56 -59.58
N ALA A 11 24.27 -14.13 -58.38
CA ALA A 11 23.83 -13.44 -57.17
C ALA A 11 24.87 -13.69 -56.07
N GLY A 12 25.64 -12.64 -55.74
CA GLY A 12 26.57 -12.64 -54.62
C GLY A 12 25.80 -12.65 -53.29
N MET A 13 26.19 -13.55 -52.38
CA MET A 13 25.74 -13.52 -51.00
C MET A 13 26.49 -12.42 -50.24
N MET A 14 25.80 -11.33 -49.91
CA MET A 14 26.24 -10.43 -48.84
C MET A 14 25.71 -10.95 -47.51
N PHE A 15 26.62 -11.29 -46.60
CA PHE A 15 26.29 -11.55 -45.21
C PHE A 15 26.05 -10.20 -44.51
N ALA A 16 24.79 -9.90 -44.20
CA ALA A 16 24.44 -8.77 -43.34
C ALA A 16 24.67 -9.17 -41.88
N ASN A 17 25.64 -8.54 -41.23
CA ASN A 17 25.79 -8.57 -39.78
C ASN A 17 24.62 -7.82 -39.15
N THR A 18 23.67 -8.53 -38.56
CA THR A 18 22.64 -7.93 -37.70
C THR A 18 23.27 -7.63 -36.35
N VAL A 19 23.54 -6.35 -36.11
CA VAL A 19 23.74 -5.81 -34.76
C VAL A 19 22.45 -6.03 -33.98
N ASP A 20 22.56 -6.75 -32.86
CA ASP A 20 21.47 -7.04 -31.94
C ASP A 20 21.01 -5.71 -31.31
N ALA A 21 19.84 -5.23 -31.74
CA ALA A 21 19.25 -4.03 -31.18
C ALA A 21 18.72 -4.40 -29.78
N ALA A 22 19.43 -3.98 -28.74
CA ALA A 22 18.96 -4.06 -27.37
C ALA A 22 17.53 -3.48 -27.30
N GLN A 23 16.57 -4.31 -26.90
CA GLN A 23 15.20 -3.86 -26.69
C GLN A 23 15.19 -2.72 -25.67
N PRO A 24 14.38 -1.66 -25.89
CA PRO A 24 14.28 -0.59 -24.91
C PRO A 24 13.78 -1.20 -23.60
N VAL A 25 14.53 -0.99 -22.52
CA VAL A 25 14.07 -1.26 -21.15
C VAL A 25 12.82 -0.41 -20.97
N GLN A 26 11.66 -1.07 -20.97
CA GLN A 26 10.40 -0.41 -20.68
C GLN A 26 10.51 0.06 -19.22
N HIS A 27 10.78 1.35 -19.01
CA HIS A 27 10.68 1.95 -17.69
C HIS A 27 9.26 1.64 -17.20
N GLN A 28 9.14 0.73 -16.22
CA GLN A 28 7.88 0.57 -15.54
C GLN A 28 7.53 1.94 -14.98
N ASN A 29 6.33 2.42 -15.30
CA ASN A 29 5.84 3.69 -14.77
C ASN A 29 5.80 3.57 -13.24
N ARG A 30 6.76 4.21 -12.56
CA ARG A 30 6.89 4.19 -11.10
C ARG A 30 5.81 5.03 -10.42
N GLU A 31 5.18 5.94 -11.17
CA GLU A 31 4.05 6.79 -10.75
C GLU A 31 2.73 6.03 -10.74
N THR A 32 2.72 4.80 -10.20
CA THR A 32 1.52 3.97 -10.11
C THR A 32 1.26 3.44 -8.70
N VAL A 33 0.12 3.83 -8.10
CA VAL A 33 -0.43 3.12 -6.95
C VAL A 33 -1.09 1.86 -7.47
N TYR A 34 -0.56 0.71 -7.05
CA TYR A 34 -1.19 -0.58 -7.22
C TYR A 34 -2.01 -0.93 -5.98
N GLN A 35 -3.32 -1.10 -6.16
CA GLN A 35 -4.24 -1.56 -5.13
C GLN A 35 -4.61 -3.04 -5.35
N VAL A 36 -4.56 -3.82 -4.28
CA VAL A 36 -5.12 -5.17 -4.24
C VAL A 36 -6.55 -5.08 -3.71
N ALA A 37 -7.53 -5.53 -4.51
CA ALA A 37 -8.96 -5.49 -4.20
C ALA A 37 -9.49 -4.09 -3.84
N LEU A 38 -10.67 -4.02 -3.22
CA LEU A 38 -11.27 -2.78 -2.72
C LEU A 38 -11.19 -2.79 -1.20
N LEU A 39 -11.04 -1.61 -0.59
CA LEU A 39 -11.23 -1.53 0.86
C LEU A 39 -12.68 -1.91 1.24
N GLN A 40 -13.63 -1.65 0.34
CA GLN A 40 -15.02 -2.03 0.49
C GLN A 40 -15.21 -3.57 0.56
N SER A 41 -14.46 -4.36 -0.21
CA SER A 41 -14.55 -5.83 -0.12
C SER A 41 -13.98 -6.31 1.21
N LEU A 42 -12.87 -5.72 1.66
CA LEU A 42 -12.32 -5.99 2.99
C LEU A 42 -13.34 -5.65 4.09
N ALA A 43 -13.99 -4.49 4.01
CA ALA A 43 -15.02 -4.07 4.97
C ALA A 43 -16.17 -5.09 5.08
N MET A 44 -16.55 -5.71 3.98
CA MET A 44 -17.59 -6.75 3.91
C MET A 44 -17.14 -8.14 4.38
N GLY A 45 -15.88 -8.32 4.82
CA GLY A 45 -15.36 -9.61 5.30
C GLY A 45 -14.72 -10.47 4.21
N HIS A 46 -14.44 -9.92 3.02
CA HIS A 46 -13.64 -10.63 2.02
C HIS A 46 -12.15 -10.54 2.40
N PHE A 47 -11.73 -11.46 3.26
CA PHE A 47 -10.34 -11.55 3.76
C PHE A 47 -9.51 -12.60 3.04
N ASP A 48 -10.03 -13.24 1.98
CA ASP A 48 -9.29 -14.21 1.19
C ASP A 48 -8.17 -13.55 0.38
N GLY A 49 -7.01 -14.18 0.32
CA GLY A 49 -5.85 -13.64 -0.37
C GLY A 49 -6.02 -13.58 -1.89
N ALA A 50 -5.78 -12.42 -2.49
CA ALA A 50 -5.89 -12.20 -3.94
C ALA A 50 -4.56 -12.38 -4.67
N ILE A 51 -3.45 -11.93 -4.07
CA ILE A 51 -2.09 -12.11 -4.58
C ILE A 51 -1.14 -12.53 -3.46
N THR A 52 0.03 -13.05 -3.83
CA THR A 52 1.12 -13.34 -2.89
C THR A 52 1.98 -12.10 -2.60
N VAL A 53 2.67 -12.08 -1.45
CA VAL A 53 3.71 -11.10 -1.14
C VAL A 53 4.78 -11.05 -2.24
N LYS A 54 5.13 -12.21 -2.83
CA LYS A 54 6.04 -12.27 -3.98
C LYS A 54 5.55 -11.42 -5.15
N GLN A 55 4.26 -11.53 -5.51
CA GLN A 55 3.66 -10.74 -6.58
C GLN A 55 3.52 -9.28 -6.19
N LEU A 56 3.15 -8.97 -4.94
CA LEU A 56 3.05 -7.60 -4.44
C LEU A 56 4.37 -6.83 -4.62
N LYS A 57 5.50 -7.45 -4.28
CA LYS A 57 6.85 -6.86 -4.46
C LYS A 57 7.21 -6.55 -5.92
N THR A 58 6.49 -7.10 -6.91
CA THR A 58 6.73 -6.80 -8.34
C THR A 58 6.01 -5.55 -8.82
N VAL A 59 5.13 -4.98 -7.99
CA VAL A 59 4.30 -3.82 -8.33
C VAL A 59 4.46 -2.66 -7.33
N GLY A 60 5.31 -2.81 -6.32
CA GLY A 60 5.69 -1.73 -5.42
C GLY A 60 6.69 -2.15 -4.34
N ASP A 61 7.34 -1.15 -3.73
CA ASP A 61 8.35 -1.30 -2.68
C ASP A 61 7.99 -0.55 -1.38
N THR A 62 6.92 0.24 -1.39
CA THR A 62 6.47 1.05 -0.26
C THR A 62 4.95 1.10 -0.24
N GLY A 63 4.34 0.94 0.94
CA GLY A 63 2.89 0.90 1.07
C GLY A 63 2.38 0.27 2.36
N ILE A 64 1.06 0.06 2.40
CA ILE A 64 0.30 -0.42 3.57
C ILE A 64 -0.78 -1.42 3.14
N GLY A 65 -1.36 -2.15 4.10
CA GLY A 65 -2.41 -3.14 3.83
C GLY A 65 -2.58 -4.13 4.98
N THR A 66 -3.07 -5.33 4.67
CA THR A 66 -3.21 -6.44 5.63
C THR A 66 -2.90 -7.79 4.96
N PHE A 67 -3.07 -8.90 5.67
CA PHE A 67 -2.83 -10.26 5.17
C PHE A 67 -4.10 -11.09 5.16
N GLU A 68 -4.07 -12.23 4.46
CA GLU A 68 -5.22 -13.13 4.38
C GLU A 68 -5.74 -13.47 5.78
N GLY A 69 -7.07 -13.46 5.92
CA GLY A 69 -7.76 -13.59 7.19
C GLY A 69 -7.69 -12.32 8.05
N LEU A 70 -7.31 -11.16 7.53
CA LEU A 70 -7.11 -9.93 8.34
C LEU A 70 -6.07 -10.18 9.45
N ASP A 71 -4.98 -10.89 9.12
CA ASP A 71 -3.97 -11.31 10.09
C ASP A 71 -2.88 -10.25 10.30
N GLY A 72 -3.29 -9.17 10.95
CA GLY A 72 -2.44 -8.06 11.35
C GLY A 72 -2.13 -7.07 10.22
N GLU A 73 -1.32 -6.09 10.56
CA GLU A 73 -1.12 -4.90 9.73
C GLU A 73 0.13 -5.05 8.87
N MET A 74 0.01 -4.78 7.58
CA MET A 74 1.12 -4.80 6.63
C MET A 74 1.82 -3.45 6.58
N ILE A 75 3.15 -3.47 6.63
CA ILE A 75 3.99 -2.31 6.31
C ILE A 75 4.97 -2.75 5.23
N VAL A 76 4.92 -2.13 4.06
CA VAL A 76 5.92 -2.31 3.00
C VAL A 76 6.87 -1.13 3.06
N LEU A 77 8.15 -1.40 3.30
CA LEU A 77 9.17 -0.36 3.42
C LEU A 77 10.46 -0.83 2.74
N ASP A 78 10.87 -0.07 1.72
CA ASP A 78 12.09 -0.27 0.93
C ASP A 78 12.21 -1.73 0.42
N GLY A 79 11.11 -2.26 -0.11
CA GLY A 79 11.01 -3.58 -0.72
C GLY A 79 10.82 -4.75 0.26
N VAL A 80 10.84 -4.48 1.56
CA VAL A 80 10.59 -5.49 2.59
C VAL A 80 9.16 -5.39 3.09
N VAL A 81 8.47 -6.54 3.15
CA VAL A 81 7.11 -6.65 3.67
C VAL A 81 7.16 -7.13 5.11
N TYR A 82 6.65 -6.30 6.01
CA TYR A 82 6.55 -6.54 7.43
C TYR A 82 5.09 -6.76 7.83
N ARG A 83 4.88 -7.59 8.85
CA ARG A 83 3.61 -7.73 9.55
C ARG A 83 3.80 -7.25 10.97
N ALA A 84 2.98 -6.30 11.41
CA ALA A 84 2.69 -6.12 12.83
C ALA A 84 1.56 -7.09 13.20
N ASN A 85 1.81 -8.00 14.13
CA ASN A 85 0.76 -8.90 14.61
C ASN A 85 -0.13 -8.21 15.66
N GLN A 86 -1.17 -8.89 16.14
CA GLN A 86 -2.09 -8.40 17.18
C GLN A 86 -1.42 -7.75 18.40
N ASN A 87 -0.19 -8.14 18.77
CA ASN A 87 0.52 -7.52 19.90
C ASN A 87 1.45 -6.37 19.46
N CYS A 88 1.21 -5.80 18.28
CA CYS A 88 2.01 -4.76 17.62
C CYS A 88 3.48 -5.16 17.44
N ARG A 89 3.80 -6.46 17.45
CA ARG A 89 5.16 -6.97 17.23
C ARG A 89 5.39 -7.20 15.76
N VAL A 90 6.53 -6.73 15.28
CA VAL A 90 6.85 -6.76 13.85
C VAL A 90 7.72 -7.96 13.48
N ASN A 91 7.39 -8.60 12.36
CA ASN A 91 8.21 -9.63 11.73
C ASN A 91 8.22 -9.50 10.21
N VAL A 92 9.30 -9.96 9.56
CA VAL A 92 9.35 -10.06 8.09
C VAL A 92 8.41 -11.17 7.63
N VAL A 93 7.77 -10.96 6.48
CA VAL A 93 6.78 -11.88 5.92
C VAL A 93 7.38 -12.68 4.76
N ALA A 94 7.09 -13.98 4.73
CA ALA A 94 7.51 -14.86 3.66
C ALA A 94 6.74 -14.60 2.36
N ASP A 95 7.42 -14.75 1.23
CA ASP A 95 6.89 -14.48 -0.12
C ASP A 95 5.60 -15.24 -0.49
N LYS A 96 5.35 -16.39 0.16
CA LYS A 96 4.15 -17.23 -0.08
C LYS A 96 2.89 -16.74 0.63
N VAL A 97 3.02 -15.83 1.60
CA VAL A 97 1.86 -15.29 2.32
C VAL A 97 1.02 -14.48 1.34
N THR A 98 -0.29 -14.56 1.48
CA THR A 98 -1.26 -13.95 0.58
C THR A 98 -1.86 -12.67 1.18
N VAL A 99 -2.34 -11.81 0.29
CA VAL A 99 -2.72 -10.41 0.56
C VAL A 99 -4.13 -10.19 0.02
N PRO A 100 -5.12 -9.86 0.87
CA PRO A 100 -6.49 -9.58 0.45
C PRO A 100 -6.67 -8.11 0.08
N PHE A 101 -5.90 -7.21 0.70
CA PHE A 101 -5.94 -5.77 0.48
C PHE A 101 -4.59 -5.12 0.78
N SER A 102 -4.16 -4.23 -0.11
CA SER A 102 -2.97 -3.38 0.08
C SER A 102 -2.91 -2.27 -0.96
N ASN A 103 -2.21 -1.19 -0.65
CA ASN A 103 -1.80 -0.15 -1.58
C ASN A 103 -0.28 -0.03 -1.57
N VAL A 104 0.36 -0.21 -2.73
CA VAL A 104 1.82 -0.06 -2.88
C VAL A 104 2.17 0.77 -4.11
N THR A 105 3.32 1.42 -4.07
CA THR A 105 3.96 2.08 -5.22
C THR A 105 5.46 1.76 -5.23
N PHE A 106 6.13 2.00 -6.35
CA PHE A 106 7.59 2.04 -6.37
C PHE A 106 8.05 3.45 -6.02
N PHE A 107 8.29 3.67 -4.72
CA PHE A 107 8.45 5.01 -4.17
C PHE A 107 9.53 5.82 -4.90
N ASP A 108 9.19 7.01 -5.34
CA ASP A 108 10.12 8.03 -5.80
C ASP A 108 9.86 9.35 -5.05
N GLU A 109 10.92 10.04 -4.62
CA GLU A 109 10.76 11.26 -3.83
C GLU A 109 10.58 12.47 -4.74
N ASP A 110 9.37 13.04 -4.74
CA ASP A 110 9.08 14.30 -5.44
C ASP A 110 9.23 15.52 -4.54
N PHE A 111 8.77 15.39 -3.29
CA PHE A 111 8.73 16.48 -2.33
C PHE A 111 9.18 16.01 -0.95
N ASN A 112 9.69 16.94 -0.15
CA ASN A 112 9.92 16.70 1.26
C ASN A 112 9.57 17.93 2.09
N ILE A 113 9.22 17.68 3.36
CA ILE A 113 9.05 18.71 4.37
C ILE A 113 9.74 18.27 5.66
N ASP A 114 10.46 19.21 6.28
CA ASP A 114 10.99 19.04 7.62
C ASP A 114 9.94 19.46 8.66
N LEU A 115 9.71 18.56 9.62
CA LEU A 115 8.70 18.72 10.66
C LEU A 115 9.37 18.79 12.03
N ARG A 116 8.83 19.64 12.89
CA ARG A 116 9.20 19.76 14.30
C ARG A 116 7.96 20.02 15.13
N ASN A 117 7.90 19.41 16.31
CA ASN A 117 6.87 19.63 17.33
C ASN A 117 5.43 19.54 16.78
N VAL A 118 5.11 18.45 16.09
CA VAL A 118 3.75 18.15 15.62
C VAL A 118 3.07 17.31 16.70
N ASN A 119 2.10 17.90 17.41
CA ASN A 119 1.60 17.34 18.66
C ASN A 119 0.51 16.30 18.47
N THR A 120 -0.16 16.30 17.31
CA THR A 120 -1.27 15.41 16.99
C THR A 120 -1.21 14.93 15.54
N GLN A 121 -1.89 13.82 15.25
CA GLN A 121 -2.08 13.36 13.88
C GLN A 121 -2.83 14.39 13.02
N ALA A 122 -3.83 15.09 13.57
CA ALA A 122 -4.57 16.13 12.84
C ALA A 122 -3.67 17.31 12.43
N GLU A 123 -2.73 17.73 13.29
CA GLU A 123 -1.73 18.73 12.94
C GLU A 123 -0.78 18.24 11.83
N LEU A 124 -0.44 16.95 11.82
CA LEU A 124 0.36 16.35 10.75
C LEU A 124 -0.42 16.37 9.43
N GLU A 125 -1.64 15.86 9.43
CA GLU A 125 -2.52 15.82 8.26
C GLU A 125 -2.76 17.22 7.70
N ALA A 126 -2.94 18.25 8.54
CA ALA A 126 -3.09 19.63 8.09
C ALA A 126 -1.87 20.12 7.29
N LYS A 127 -0.65 19.86 7.79
CA LYS A 127 0.60 20.21 7.08
C LYS A 127 0.76 19.44 5.78
N PHE A 128 0.39 18.16 5.77
CA PHE A 128 0.42 17.35 4.56
C PHE A 128 -0.62 17.82 3.54
N ASN A 129 -1.81 18.24 4.00
CA ASN A 129 -2.87 18.77 3.15
C ASN A 129 -2.49 20.11 2.50
N GLU A 130 -1.68 20.95 3.16
CA GLU A 130 -1.12 22.15 2.53
C GLU A 130 -0.26 21.80 1.29
N LEU A 131 0.58 20.76 1.40
CA LEU A 131 1.38 20.25 0.28
C LEU A 131 0.48 19.68 -0.81
N VAL A 132 -0.47 18.81 -0.45
CA VAL A 132 -1.41 18.21 -1.39
C VAL A 132 -2.24 19.27 -2.14
N ALA A 133 -2.69 20.31 -1.45
CA ALA A 133 -3.43 21.42 -2.06
C ALA A 133 -2.56 22.21 -3.06
N ALA A 134 -1.27 22.39 -2.77
CA ALA A 134 -0.34 23.08 -3.64
C ALA A 134 0.06 22.27 -4.89
N HIS A 135 0.08 20.94 -4.79
CA HIS A 135 0.62 20.05 -5.83
C HIS A 135 -0.44 19.22 -6.58
N GLY A 136 -1.69 19.20 -6.13
CA GLY A 136 -2.81 18.55 -6.80
C GLY A 136 -3.60 17.64 -5.86
N PRO A 137 -4.79 18.06 -5.38
CA PRO A 137 -5.56 17.29 -4.38
C PRO A 137 -6.29 16.06 -4.94
N ASN A 138 -6.28 15.91 -6.27
CA ASN A 138 -6.92 14.80 -6.99
C ASN A 138 -5.94 13.68 -7.38
N SER A 139 -4.70 13.74 -6.90
CA SER A 139 -3.70 12.70 -7.07
C SER A 139 -3.58 11.84 -5.82
N PHE A 140 -3.04 10.63 -5.95
CA PHE A 140 -2.59 9.88 -4.79
C PHE A 140 -1.26 10.44 -4.31
N TYR A 141 -0.98 10.28 -3.01
CA TYR A 141 0.36 10.50 -2.47
C TYR A 141 0.74 9.32 -1.60
N VAL A 142 1.97 8.83 -1.73
CA VAL A 142 2.57 7.91 -0.76
C VAL A 142 3.61 8.66 0.03
N ILE A 143 3.68 8.43 1.35
CA ILE A 143 4.64 9.11 2.21
C ILE A 143 5.53 8.14 2.95
N LYS A 144 6.76 8.59 3.19
CA LYS A 144 7.67 8.06 4.21
C LYS A 144 8.05 9.19 5.16
N LEU A 145 7.51 9.16 6.37
CA LEU A 145 7.90 10.07 7.45
C LEU A 145 8.82 9.32 8.43
N ARG A 146 10.12 9.55 8.30
CA ARG A 146 11.11 9.06 9.27
C ARG A 146 11.31 10.12 10.35
N GLY A 147 11.19 9.72 11.61
CA GLY A 147 11.26 10.69 12.71
C GLY A 147 11.49 10.11 14.09
N THR A 148 11.62 11.03 15.06
CA THR A 148 11.56 10.76 16.50
C THR A 148 10.21 11.21 17.02
N PHE A 149 9.49 10.29 17.64
CA PHE A 149 8.16 10.49 18.20
C PHE A 149 8.24 10.52 19.71
N ASP A 150 7.68 11.55 20.33
CA ASP A 150 7.51 11.57 21.78
C ASP A 150 6.47 10.51 22.18
N GLU A 151 5.47 10.26 21.33
CA GLU A 151 4.53 9.14 21.43
C GLU A 151 4.05 8.69 20.04
N ILE A 152 3.89 7.38 19.85
CA ILE A 152 3.16 6.78 18.73
C ILE A 152 2.11 5.84 19.31
N HIS A 153 0.87 5.94 18.82
CA HIS A 153 -0.24 5.10 19.21
C HIS A 153 -0.70 4.32 17.98
N VAL A 154 -0.62 2.99 18.05
CA VAL A 154 -1.00 2.10 16.96
C VAL A 154 -1.97 1.04 17.43
N ARG A 155 -2.61 0.37 16.48
CA ARG A 155 -3.31 -0.89 16.71
C ARG A 155 -2.84 -1.98 15.76
N SER A 156 -3.21 -3.21 16.08
CA SER A 156 -3.25 -4.34 15.16
C SER A 156 -4.19 -5.42 15.69
N GLU A 157 -4.62 -6.32 14.81
CA GLU A 157 -5.64 -7.33 15.04
C GLU A 157 -5.10 -8.76 14.89
N ALA A 158 -5.87 -9.74 15.37
CA ALA A 158 -5.55 -11.14 15.16
C ALA A 158 -6.26 -11.63 13.90
N GLY A 159 -5.61 -12.55 13.18
CA GLY A 159 -6.22 -13.24 12.07
C GLY A 159 -7.55 -13.91 12.44
N GLN A 160 -8.47 -13.82 11.50
CA GLN A 160 -9.79 -14.43 11.49
C GLN A 160 -9.74 -15.78 10.77
N SER A 161 -10.77 -16.59 11.00
CA SER A 161 -11.02 -17.83 10.28
C SER A 161 -12.41 -17.81 9.66
N LYS A 162 -12.61 -18.55 8.56
CA LYS A 162 -13.94 -18.68 7.94
C LYS A 162 -14.97 -19.28 8.91
N PRO A 163 -16.26 -18.89 8.81
CA PRO A 163 -16.76 -17.77 8.00
C PRO A 163 -16.27 -16.43 8.55
N TYR A 164 -15.75 -15.58 7.67
CA TYR A 164 -15.18 -14.30 8.08
C TYR A 164 -16.29 -13.33 8.53
N PRO A 165 -16.12 -12.64 9.66
CA PRO A 165 -16.99 -11.52 10.03
C PRO A 165 -16.67 -10.27 9.22
N THR A 166 -17.47 -9.21 9.36
CA THR A 166 -17.13 -7.90 8.78
C THR A 166 -15.87 -7.32 9.41
N LEU A 167 -15.25 -6.32 8.76
CA LEU A 167 -14.07 -5.65 9.31
C LEU A 167 -14.34 -5.04 10.69
N VAL A 168 -15.48 -4.36 10.86
CA VAL A 168 -15.87 -3.74 12.13
C VAL A 168 -16.05 -4.78 13.24
N GLU A 169 -16.69 -5.91 12.94
CA GLU A 169 -16.86 -7.01 13.90
C GLU A 169 -15.52 -7.65 14.27
N SER A 170 -14.64 -7.86 13.29
CA SER A 170 -13.29 -8.40 13.49
C SER A 170 -12.47 -7.49 14.41
N LEU A 171 -12.46 -6.18 14.14
CA LEU A 171 -11.72 -5.20 14.91
C LEU A 171 -12.25 -5.09 16.35
N LYS A 172 -13.58 -5.02 16.53
CA LYS A 172 -14.20 -5.03 17.87
C LYS A 172 -13.80 -6.25 18.69
N ALA A 173 -13.68 -7.42 18.06
CA ALA A 173 -13.36 -8.65 18.74
C ALA A 173 -11.86 -8.84 19.01
N THR A 174 -11.00 -8.34 18.13
CA THR A 174 -9.60 -8.81 18.10
C THR A 174 -8.54 -7.72 18.02
N GLN A 175 -8.86 -6.46 17.78
CA GLN A 175 -7.83 -5.42 17.76
C GLN A 175 -7.25 -5.21 19.17
N LYS A 176 -5.97 -4.86 19.22
CA LYS A 176 -5.31 -4.33 20.41
C LYS A 176 -4.60 -3.05 20.04
N GLU A 177 -4.76 -2.06 20.90
CA GLU A 177 -4.04 -0.80 20.81
C GLU A 177 -2.78 -0.85 21.68
N SER A 178 -1.73 -0.18 21.24
CA SER A 178 -0.47 -0.05 21.97
C SER A 178 0.18 1.29 21.69
N ALA A 179 0.61 1.97 22.75
CA ALA A 179 1.35 3.22 22.66
C ALA A 179 2.81 3.03 23.11
N GLN A 180 3.74 3.63 22.37
CA GLN A 180 5.16 3.68 22.71
C GLN A 180 5.63 5.12 22.78
N LYS A 181 6.53 5.41 23.73
CA LYS A 181 7.09 6.75 23.96
C LYS A 181 8.55 6.82 23.56
N ASN A 182 9.00 8.01 23.16
CA ASN A 182 10.40 8.29 22.82
C ASN A 182 10.98 7.31 21.80
N ILE A 183 10.23 7.05 20.73
CA ILE A 183 10.54 6.01 19.75
C ILE A 183 10.99 6.63 18.42
N GLN A 184 11.91 5.96 17.74
CA GLN A 184 12.30 6.30 16.38
C GLN A 184 11.72 5.28 15.41
N GLY A 185 11.26 5.75 14.27
CA GLY A 185 10.64 4.89 13.28
C GLY A 185 10.22 5.65 12.03
N THR A 186 9.49 4.93 11.19
CA THR A 186 8.97 5.44 9.93
C THR A 186 7.46 5.24 9.89
N VAL A 187 6.73 6.32 9.64
CA VAL A 187 5.33 6.25 9.21
C VAL A 187 5.32 6.07 7.69
N VAL A 188 4.63 5.05 7.21
CA VAL A 188 4.31 4.86 5.79
C VAL A 188 2.84 5.19 5.63
N GLY A 189 2.49 5.98 4.63
CA GLY A 189 1.11 6.41 4.46
C GLY A 189 0.67 6.54 3.02
N LEU A 190 -0.65 6.51 2.84
CA LEU A 190 -1.34 6.76 1.59
C LEU A 190 -2.30 7.93 1.79
N TYR A 191 -2.26 8.91 0.89
CA TYR A 191 -3.35 9.84 0.65
C TYR A 191 -4.19 9.34 -0.52
N CYS A 192 -5.48 9.18 -0.28
CA CYS A 192 -6.46 8.84 -1.28
C CYS A 192 -7.36 10.06 -1.60
N PRO A 193 -7.48 10.48 -2.87
CA PRO A 193 -8.28 11.64 -3.24
C PRO A 193 -9.78 11.37 -3.05
N ALA A 194 -10.54 12.43 -2.77
CA ALA A 194 -11.94 12.31 -2.32
C ALA A 194 -12.88 11.58 -3.31
N PHE A 195 -12.62 11.66 -4.62
CA PHE A 195 -13.46 11.00 -5.64
C PHE A 195 -13.30 9.46 -5.68
N MET A 196 -12.32 8.90 -4.94
CA MET A 196 -12.03 7.47 -4.88
C MET A 196 -12.68 6.77 -3.67
N SER A 197 -13.64 7.42 -3.00
CA SER A 197 -14.26 6.94 -1.75
C SER A 197 -14.97 5.58 -1.84
N SER A 198 -15.40 5.17 -3.03
CA SER A 198 -15.98 3.83 -3.25
C SER A 198 -14.93 2.72 -3.34
N LEU A 199 -13.64 3.06 -3.52
CA LEU A 199 -12.56 2.10 -3.73
C LEU A 199 -11.62 1.99 -2.53
N ASN A 200 -11.50 3.06 -1.74
CA ASN A 200 -10.56 3.14 -0.60
C ASN A 200 -11.01 4.19 0.44
N SER A 201 -10.30 4.27 1.58
CA SER A 201 -10.49 5.29 2.61
C SER A 201 -9.91 6.63 2.13
N VAL A 202 -10.73 7.68 2.12
CA VAL A 202 -10.31 9.01 1.64
C VAL A 202 -9.42 9.75 2.66
N GLY A 203 -8.55 10.62 2.14
CA GLY A 203 -7.56 11.33 2.94
C GLY A 203 -6.41 10.42 3.34
N TRP A 204 -5.84 10.64 4.53
CA TRP A 204 -4.65 9.93 4.99
C TRP A 204 -4.96 8.63 5.73
N HIS A 205 -4.17 7.60 5.41
CA HIS A 205 -4.12 6.31 6.09
C HIS A 205 -2.65 5.99 6.38
N PHE A 206 -2.30 5.74 7.65
CA PHE A 206 -0.93 5.63 8.12
C PHE A 206 -0.67 4.33 8.86
N HIS A 207 0.41 3.64 8.52
CA HIS A 207 1.00 2.59 9.35
C HIS A 207 2.38 3.03 9.85
N PHE A 208 2.82 2.46 10.97
CA PHE A 208 4.12 2.76 11.58
C PHE A 208 4.97 1.51 11.74
N ILE A 209 6.28 1.69 11.59
CA ILE A 209 7.30 0.70 11.93
C ILE A 209 8.49 1.36 12.62
N SER A 210 8.87 0.81 13.76
CA SER A 210 10.06 1.22 14.54
C SER A 210 11.37 0.95 13.79
N ASP A 211 12.42 1.68 14.16
CA ASP A 211 13.74 1.53 13.56
C ASP A 211 14.37 0.16 13.77
N ASP A 212 14.21 -0.40 14.96
CA ASP A 212 14.67 -1.75 15.30
C ASP A 212 13.79 -2.87 14.71
N LYS A 213 12.70 -2.50 14.03
CA LYS A 213 11.75 -3.42 13.38
C LYS A 213 11.07 -4.38 14.36
N THR A 214 10.89 -3.97 15.62
CA THR A 214 10.24 -4.82 16.65
C THR A 214 8.80 -4.41 16.96
N PHE A 215 8.45 -3.15 16.72
CA PHE A 215 7.14 -2.56 17.01
C PHE A 215 6.54 -1.83 15.80
N GLY A 216 5.22 -1.93 15.61
CA GLY A 216 4.50 -1.29 14.51
C GLY A 216 3.00 -1.58 14.51
N GLY A 217 2.27 -1.04 13.54
CA GLY A 217 0.83 -1.22 13.38
C GLY A 217 0.16 -0.06 12.63
N HIS A 218 -1.17 -0.08 12.53
CA HIS A 218 -1.99 1.01 12.01
C HIS A 218 -2.01 2.18 12.99
N VAL A 219 -1.74 3.40 12.54
CA VAL A 219 -1.60 4.57 13.41
C VAL A 219 -2.97 5.12 13.79
N LEU A 220 -3.21 5.24 15.09
CA LEU A 220 -4.38 5.89 15.68
C LEU A 220 -4.06 7.29 16.23
N GLY A 221 -2.78 7.58 16.45
CA GLY A 221 -2.32 8.88 16.91
C GLY A 221 -0.80 8.96 16.98
N LEU A 222 -0.27 10.17 16.92
CA LEU A 222 1.16 10.43 17.04
C LEU A 222 1.44 11.80 17.64
N ASN A 223 2.61 11.90 18.26
CA ASN A 223 3.26 13.14 18.65
C ASN A 223 4.71 13.08 18.14
N LEU A 224 5.01 13.86 17.11
CA LEU A 224 6.29 13.91 16.43
C LEU A 224 7.13 15.07 16.96
N LYS A 225 8.27 14.73 17.55
CA LYS A 225 9.28 15.70 17.99
C LYS A 225 9.99 16.34 16.82
N ARG A 226 10.48 15.52 15.90
CA ARG A 226 11.14 15.93 14.65
C ARG A 226 11.18 14.80 13.63
N GLY A 227 11.14 15.14 12.36
CA GLY A 227 11.30 14.18 11.28
C GLY A 227 11.24 14.85 9.92
N THR A 228 11.48 14.06 8.88
CA THR A 228 11.33 14.52 7.49
C THR A 228 10.29 13.62 6.84
N ALA A 229 9.22 14.21 6.32
CA ALA A 229 8.25 13.52 5.50
C ALA A 229 8.63 13.69 4.04
N ARG A 230 8.78 12.56 3.33
CA ARG A 230 9.03 12.48 1.90
C ARG A 230 7.74 12.04 1.23
N PHE A 231 7.40 12.64 0.09
CA PHE A 231 6.17 12.43 -0.66
C PHE A 231 6.52 11.96 -2.06
N ASP A 232 5.76 10.96 -2.51
CA ASP A 232 5.65 10.48 -3.88
C ASP A 232 4.24 10.87 -4.35
N LYS A 233 4.14 11.71 -5.39
CA LYS A 233 2.87 12.08 -6.01
C LYS A 233 2.59 11.15 -7.18
N THR A 234 1.70 10.21 -6.91
CA THR A 234 1.44 9.11 -7.82
C THR A 234 0.16 9.34 -8.64
N ASP A 235 0.30 9.64 -9.93
CA ASP A 235 -0.83 10.04 -10.79
C ASP A 235 -1.52 8.86 -11.53
N THR A 236 -0.96 7.65 -11.47
CA THR A 236 -1.58 6.45 -12.06
C THR A 236 -2.16 5.56 -10.96
N PHE A 237 -3.35 5.02 -11.20
CA PHE A 237 -3.97 4.02 -10.32
C PHE A 237 -4.23 2.73 -11.10
N ARG A 238 -3.79 1.61 -10.53
CA ARG A 238 -4.08 0.26 -11.03
C ARG A 238 -4.66 -0.56 -9.90
N MET A 239 -5.72 -1.31 -10.19
CA MET A 239 -6.34 -2.19 -9.21
C MET A 239 -6.35 -3.62 -9.74
N GLY A 240 -5.87 -4.56 -8.92
CA GLY A 240 -6.04 -5.98 -9.14
C GLY A 240 -7.32 -6.46 -8.46
N LEU A 241 -8.29 -6.96 -9.23
CA LEU A 241 -9.51 -7.55 -8.69
C LEU A 241 -9.28 -9.04 -8.35
N PRO A 242 -9.74 -9.52 -7.19
CA PRO A 242 -9.80 -10.95 -6.91
C PRO A 242 -10.66 -11.68 -7.96
N ALA A 243 -10.21 -12.87 -8.35
CA ALA A 243 -10.89 -13.70 -9.35
C ALA A 243 -11.81 -14.76 -8.73
N ASP A 244 -11.86 -14.85 -7.40
CA ASP A 244 -12.64 -15.87 -6.69
C ASP A 244 -14.15 -15.59 -6.72
N GLU A 245 -14.95 -16.65 -6.60
CA GLU A 245 -16.40 -16.55 -6.68
C GLU A 245 -17.02 -15.74 -5.54
N ASP A 246 -16.40 -15.71 -4.35
CA ASP A 246 -16.95 -15.02 -3.19
C ASP A 246 -16.86 -13.50 -3.39
N PHE A 247 -15.78 -13.00 -4.01
CA PHE A 247 -15.68 -11.61 -4.44
C PHE A 247 -16.77 -11.23 -5.45
N GLN A 248 -17.07 -12.09 -6.43
CA GLN A 248 -18.09 -11.81 -7.46
C GLN A 248 -19.53 -11.78 -6.91
N LYS A 249 -19.75 -12.30 -5.70
CA LYS A 249 -21.06 -12.30 -5.02
C LYS A 249 -21.27 -11.06 -4.15
N LEU A 250 -20.25 -10.22 -3.96
CA LEU A 250 -20.36 -9.00 -3.15
C LEU A 250 -21.22 -7.93 -3.85
N ASP A 251 -22.06 -7.25 -3.06
CA ASP A 251 -22.86 -6.11 -3.54
C ASP A 251 -22.18 -4.78 -3.19
N PHE A 252 -21.35 -4.29 -4.10
CA PHE A 252 -20.64 -3.01 -3.96
C PHE A 252 -21.55 -1.77 -4.01
N ASN A 253 -22.85 -1.92 -4.30
CA ASN A 253 -23.80 -0.80 -4.20
C ASN A 253 -24.21 -0.48 -2.77
N ARG A 254 -23.84 -1.34 -1.79
CA ARG A 254 -24.05 -1.06 -0.36
C ARG A 254 -23.12 0.05 0.12
N ASP A 255 -23.69 1.06 0.77
CA ASP A 255 -22.90 2.11 1.42
C ASP A 255 -22.17 1.55 2.65
N MET A 256 -20.85 1.40 2.52
CA MET A 256 -19.94 0.95 3.59
C MET A 256 -19.16 2.12 4.22
N SER A 257 -19.50 3.37 3.91
CA SER A 257 -18.69 4.54 4.28
C SER A 257 -18.53 4.66 5.80
N LYS A 258 -19.59 4.34 6.56
CA LYS A 258 -19.56 4.35 8.03
C LYS A 258 -18.68 3.25 8.60
N ASP A 259 -18.76 2.05 8.03
CA ASP A 259 -17.97 0.91 8.49
C ASP A 259 -16.49 1.13 8.22
N ILE A 260 -16.15 1.63 7.02
CA ILE A 260 -14.77 2.00 6.65
C ILE A 260 -14.26 3.12 7.56
N HIS A 261 -15.04 4.19 7.78
CA HIS A 261 -14.61 5.27 8.65
C HIS A 261 -14.35 4.78 10.08
N SER A 262 -15.25 3.97 10.63
CA SER A 262 -15.09 3.43 11.98
C SER A 262 -13.91 2.45 12.07
N ALA A 263 -13.69 1.65 11.02
CA ALA A 263 -12.55 0.77 10.96
C ALA A 263 -11.23 1.55 10.89
N GLU A 264 -11.09 2.55 10.04
CA GLU A 264 -9.78 3.18 9.77
C GLU A 264 -9.43 4.37 10.66
N ARG A 265 -10.41 5.04 11.27
CA ARG A 265 -10.22 6.34 11.95
C ARG A 265 -10.58 6.35 13.44
N ASP A 266 -11.38 5.40 13.92
CA ASP A 266 -11.81 5.41 15.32
C ASP A 266 -10.75 4.78 16.24
N SER A 267 -10.11 5.59 17.09
CA SER A 267 -9.48 5.06 18.30
C SER A 267 -10.59 4.58 19.25
N HIS A 268 -10.50 3.35 19.75
CA HIS A 268 -11.34 2.93 20.88
C HIS A 268 -10.78 3.57 22.14
N GLN A 269 -11.01 4.88 22.32
CA GLN A 269 -10.89 5.47 23.65
C GLN A 269 -11.87 4.72 24.54
N GLY A 270 -11.33 3.86 25.41
CA GLY A 270 -12.07 3.21 26.47
C GLY A 270 -12.94 4.24 27.16
N GLY A 271 -14.25 4.01 27.12
CA GLY A 271 -15.21 4.80 27.87
C GLY A 271 -14.74 4.91 29.32
N LYS A 272 -14.76 6.13 29.84
CA LYS A 272 -14.68 6.38 31.28
C LYS A 272 -15.79 5.65 32.01
#